data_AF-A0A166GTS9-F1
#
_entry.id   AF-A0A166GTS9-F1
#
_cell.length_a   1.000
_cell.length_b   1.000
_cell.length_c   1.000
_cell.angle_alpha   90.00
_cell.angle_beta   90.00
_cell.angle_gamma   90.00
#
_symmetry.space_group_name_H-M   'P 1'
#
loop_
_entity.id
_entity.type
_entity.pdbx_description
1 polymer ?
#
loop_
_entity_poly.entity_id
_entity_poly.type
_entity_poly.pdbx_seq_one_letter_code
_entity_poly.pdbx_strand_id
1 'polypeptide(L)'
;MTSERHRDIAEAQERTIADPAGSVAIFRERCFAALTLTPDDDALTLIPDTDLYQMCMSPEGFISIDICDLERLLDADLIQILRDIVAQPNFLRSSDDLTGPVLAVFTAFLTCIYKADDVALYHRVAEVLDQQPLLNLWDTRQLLLTHEERATIHQVFTPIMGALAIRGRISNAVNISSDLEYVSKREIRMAFFVWFHLAYDLDEAGVQIAGFLKAVPWLNDDLNALRKHVSSDHVLLDSLIDEHGEDGIIERVLMEIKWMLKSSLTAIDSLQRMPWLVVMLDLLRLIYDNRKGGRGFQSNPDVFTNLLELHHEIDQSLAKLDSTTPAIVRDCFEFDVGSPLAWDCALLVLRVVDDEYQDAESDIPGSFIILPLRTLGIMYLSAMYALSTPATPTTIEVLAEFLDKHSRARAPSKLRSLFKLIAHTDSWPEAWLRLDQLQRQFRGTTSAPAVQSIVDVWTDWTKAADIDPVEARANADTVKARRCSWGYCPQQGKLAKRPLPACRGCGEARYCSKNCQKSDWKQGD
;
A
#
# COMPACT_ATOMS: atom_id res chain seq x y z
N MET A 1 30.36 -12.03 -13.48
CA MET A 1 30.01 -13.39 -13.93
C MET A 1 30.73 -13.70 -15.24
N THR A 2 31.12 -14.95 -15.45
CA THR A 2 31.94 -15.37 -16.59
C THR A 2 31.08 -15.73 -17.80
N SER A 3 31.61 -15.51 -19.02
CA SER A 3 30.97 -15.93 -20.29
C SER A 3 30.62 -17.42 -20.34
N GLU A 4 31.30 -18.23 -19.54
CA GLU A 4 31.09 -19.68 -19.40
C GLU A 4 29.74 -20.00 -18.77
N ARG A 5 29.37 -19.33 -17.67
CA ARG A 5 28.09 -19.58 -17.00
C ARG A 5 26.89 -19.27 -17.88
N HIS A 6 26.97 -18.24 -18.74
CA HIS A 6 25.89 -17.95 -19.70
C HIS A 6 25.75 -19.05 -20.76
N ARG A 7 26.87 -19.64 -21.20
CA ARG A 7 26.85 -20.77 -22.13
C ARG A 7 26.23 -21.99 -21.46
N ASP A 8 26.61 -22.30 -20.23
CA ASP A 8 26.11 -23.48 -19.52
C ASP A 8 24.59 -23.39 -19.27
N ILE A 9 24.07 -22.19 -18.94
CA ILE A 9 22.63 -21.93 -18.81
C ILE A 9 21.92 -22.11 -20.15
N ALA A 10 22.48 -21.57 -21.25
CA ALA A 10 21.87 -21.70 -22.57
C ALA A 10 21.83 -23.17 -23.04
N GLU A 11 22.90 -23.93 -22.79
CA GLU A 11 22.95 -25.36 -23.09
C GLU A 11 21.96 -26.16 -22.24
N ALA A 12 21.82 -25.84 -20.95
CA ALA A 12 20.83 -26.44 -20.06
C ALA A 12 19.39 -26.13 -20.50
N GLN A 13 19.13 -24.90 -20.96
CA GLN A 13 17.85 -24.50 -21.54
C GLN A 13 17.56 -25.30 -22.82
N GLU A 14 18.52 -25.43 -23.73
CA GLU A 14 18.37 -26.20 -24.97
C GLU A 14 18.04 -27.68 -24.68
N ARG A 15 18.76 -28.31 -23.74
CA ARG A 15 18.50 -29.69 -23.32
C ARG A 15 17.13 -29.84 -22.66
N THR A 16 16.75 -28.91 -21.78
CA THR A 16 15.45 -28.92 -21.10
C THR A 16 14.30 -28.79 -22.09
N ILE A 17 14.42 -27.93 -23.11
CA ILE A 17 13.40 -27.73 -24.14
C ILE A 17 13.34 -28.92 -25.10
N ALA A 18 14.47 -29.55 -25.40
CA ALA A 18 14.56 -30.73 -26.26
C ALA A 18 13.91 -31.97 -25.63
N ASP A 19 14.04 -32.14 -24.30
CA ASP A 19 13.39 -33.22 -23.54
C ASP A 19 12.83 -32.73 -22.19
N PRO A 20 11.66 -32.05 -22.19
CA PRO A 20 11.04 -31.53 -20.98
C PRO A 20 10.67 -32.64 -19.99
N ALA A 21 10.14 -33.76 -20.49
CA ALA A 21 9.72 -34.89 -19.66
C ALA A 21 10.91 -35.56 -18.96
N GLY A 22 12.01 -35.81 -19.68
CA GLY A 22 13.23 -36.37 -19.09
C GLY A 22 13.85 -35.42 -18.07
N SER A 23 13.92 -34.13 -18.37
CA SER A 23 14.49 -33.12 -17.47
C SER A 23 13.70 -32.98 -16.17
N VAL A 24 12.36 -32.96 -16.27
CA VAL A 24 11.47 -32.90 -15.10
C VAL A 24 11.53 -34.21 -14.29
N ALA A 25 11.61 -35.38 -14.95
CA ALA A 25 11.74 -36.67 -14.28
C ALA A 25 13.04 -36.78 -13.48
N ILE A 26 14.16 -36.36 -14.06
CA ILE A 26 15.47 -36.32 -13.37
C ILE A 26 15.40 -35.39 -12.16
N PHE A 27 14.87 -34.17 -12.34
CA PHE A 27 14.71 -33.21 -11.24
C PHE A 27 13.86 -33.78 -10.10
N ARG A 28 12.73 -34.40 -10.44
CA ARG A 28 11.84 -35.09 -9.50
C ARG A 28 12.58 -36.16 -8.70
N GLU A 29 13.27 -37.07 -9.39
CA GLU A 29 13.99 -38.18 -8.74
C GLU A 29 15.01 -37.65 -7.73
N ARG A 30 15.79 -36.62 -8.09
CA ARG A 30 16.77 -35.99 -7.20
C ARG A 30 16.12 -35.34 -5.98
N CYS A 31 15.02 -34.61 -6.17
CA CYS A 31 14.31 -33.97 -5.06
C CYS A 31 13.70 -35.00 -4.09
N PHE A 32 13.09 -36.08 -4.60
CA PHE A 32 12.52 -37.12 -3.74
C PHE A 32 13.59 -37.97 -3.04
N ALA A 33 14.73 -38.22 -3.69
CA ALA A 33 15.88 -38.81 -3.03
C ALA A 33 16.36 -37.92 -1.87
N ALA A 34 16.56 -36.63 -2.11
CA ALA A 34 16.94 -35.66 -1.07
C ALA A 34 15.94 -35.57 0.10
N LEU A 35 14.64 -35.71 -0.17
CA LEU A 35 13.60 -35.72 0.87
C LEU A 35 13.58 -36.98 1.74
N THR A 36 14.12 -38.10 1.24
CA THR A 36 14.08 -39.41 1.92
C THR A 36 15.41 -39.80 2.59
N LEU A 37 16.51 -39.19 2.16
CA LEU A 37 17.85 -39.47 2.66
C LEU A 37 18.19 -38.62 3.89
N THR A 38 19.13 -39.12 4.70
CA THR A 38 19.71 -38.36 5.82
C THR A 38 20.61 -37.23 5.29
N PRO A 39 20.76 -36.10 6.00
CA PRO A 39 21.47 -34.90 5.53
C PRO A 39 22.94 -35.10 5.07
N ASP A 40 23.59 -36.21 5.44
CA ASP A 40 24.99 -36.50 5.11
C ASP A 40 25.21 -37.12 3.70
N ASP A 41 24.18 -37.20 2.85
CA ASP A 41 24.23 -37.94 1.59
C ASP A 41 24.55 -37.06 0.36
N ASP A 42 25.44 -37.54 -0.51
CA ASP A 42 25.93 -36.87 -1.73
C ASP A 42 24.79 -36.44 -2.68
N ALA A 43 23.60 -37.01 -2.53
CA ALA A 43 22.41 -36.74 -3.33
C ALA A 43 21.98 -35.27 -3.34
N LEU A 44 22.24 -34.52 -2.26
CA LEU A 44 21.90 -33.10 -2.17
C LEU A 44 22.72 -32.22 -3.14
N THR A 45 23.96 -32.61 -3.40
CA THR A 45 24.84 -31.88 -4.32
C THR A 45 24.40 -31.98 -5.79
N LEU A 46 23.51 -32.93 -6.11
CA LEU A 46 23.12 -33.25 -7.48
C LEU A 46 21.90 -32.46 -7.98
N ILE A 47 21.13 -31.78 -7.11
CA ILE A 47 20.00 -30.96 -7.55
C ILE A 47 20.50 -29.73 -8.35
N PRO A 48 21.53 -29.01 -7.89
CA PRO A 48 22.15 -27.96 -8.68
C PRO A 48 22.65 -28.43 -10.05
N ASP A 49 23.02 -29.69 -10.23
CA ASP A 49 23.53 -30.21 -11.50
C ASP A 49 22.44 -30.56 -12.52
N THR A 50 21.16 -30.41 -12.16
CA THR A 50 20.06 -30.68 -13.09
C THR A 50 19.92 -29.57 -14.14
N ASP A 51 19.66 -29.95 -15.39
CA ASP A 51 19.44 -28.99 -16.49
C ASP A 51 18.27 -28.04 -16.18
N LEU A 52 17.21 -28.54 -15.53
CA LEU A 52 16.07 -27.73 -15.13
C LEU A 52 16.45 -26.64 -14.12
N TYR A 53 17.25 -26.96 -13.10
CA TYR A 53 17.73 -25.96 -12.14
C TYR A 53 18.68 -24.98 -12.81
N GLN A 54 19.65 -25.45 -13.59
CA GLN A 54 20.62 -24.61 -14.29
C GLN A 54 19.94 -23.63 -15.23
N MET A 55 18.91 -24.08 -15.95
CA MET A 55 18.04 -23.22 -16.76
C MET A 55 17.44 -22.11 -15.88
N CYS A 56 16.85 -22.45 -14.73
CA CYS A 56 16.20 -21.49 -13.81
C CYS A 56 17.12 -20.47 -13.15
N MET A 57 18.42 -20.75 -13.03
CA MET A 57 19.38 -19.89 -12.32
C MET A 57 20.03 -18.81 -13.19
N SER A 58 19.29 -18.28 -14.16
CA SER A 58 19.76 -17.18 -15.01
C SER A 58 20.09 -15.92 -14.19
N PRO A 59 21.31 -15.37 -14.32
CA PRO A 59 21.74 -14.17 -13.60
C PRO A 59 21.00 -12.90 -14.02
N GLU A 60 20.37 -12.92 -15.18
CA GLU A 60 19.53 -11.84 -15.69
C GLU A 60 18.14 -11.86 -15.02
N GLY A 61 17.94 -12.77 -14.06
CA GLY A 61 16.73 -12.91 -13.25
C GLY A 61 15.56 -13.55 -14.00
N PHE A 62 15.68 -13.73 -15.32
CA PHE A 62 14.59 -14.19 -16.16
C PHE A 62 15.10 -15.04 -17.31
N ILE A 63 14.55 -16.24 -17.43
CA ILE A 63 14.67 -17.06 -18.64
C ILE A 63 13.61 -16.56 -19.63
N SER A 64 13.99 -16.41 -20.90
CA SER A 64 13.01 -16.25 -21.97
C SER A 64 12.62 -17.65 -22.44
N ILE A 65 11.50 -18.16 -21.93
CA ILE A 65 10.85 -19.40 -22.40
C ILE A 65 9.62 -18.98 -23.20
N ASP A 66 9.44 -19.53 -24.39
CA ASP A 66 8.23 -19.27 -25.17
C ASP A 66 7.01 -20.04 -24.60
N ILE A 67 5.81 -19.66 -25.04
CA ILE A 67 4.55 -20.24 -24.56
C ILE A 67 4.49 -21.75 -24.81
N CYS A 68 4.95 -22.21 -25.99
CA CYS A 68 4.90 -23.62 -26.36
C CYS A 68 5.80 -24.47 -25.46
N ASP A 69 6.98 -23.97 -25.10
CA ASP A 69 7.91 -24.66 -24.22
C ASP A 69 7.42 -24.65 -22.76
N LEU A 70 6.74 -23.58 -22.32
CA LEU A 70 6.03 -23.56 -21.03
C LEU A 70 4.91 -24.60 -20.98
N GLU A 71 4.12 -24.75 -22.05
CA GLU A 71 3.10 -25.78 -22.15
C GLU A 71 3.70 -27.19 -22.04
N ARG A 72 4.83 -27.45 -22.72
CA ARG A 72 5.51 -28.75 -22.62
C ARG A 72 6.02 -29.05 -21.21
N LEU A 73 6.51 -28.05 -20.48
CA LEU A 73 6.93 -28.22 -19.08
C LEU A 73 5.72 -28.48 -18.16
N LEU A 74 4.57 -27.86 -18.42
CA LEU A 74 3.31 -28.18 -17.73
C LEU A 74 2.82 -29.60 -18.04
N ASP A 75 2.87 -30.00 -19.31
CA ASP A 75 2.49 -31.35 -19.76
C ASP A 75 3.43 -32.42 -19.19
N ALA A 76 4.66 -32.05 -18.82
CA ALA A 76 5.62 -32.89 -18.11
C ALA A 76 5.41 -32.90 -16.58
N ASP A 77 4.29 -32.38 -16.07
CA ASP A 77 3.93 -32.33 -14.65
C ASP A 77 4.86 -31.47 -13.77
N LEU A 78 5.63 -30.52 -14.32
CA LEU A 78 6.58 -29.73 -13.53
C LEU A 78 5.91 -29.02 -12.34
N ILE A 79 4.80 -28.31 -12.59
CA ILE A 79 4.10 -27.56 -11.54
C ILE A 79 3.53 -28.49 -10.45
N GLN A 80 3.05 -29.67 -10.85
CA GLN A 80 2.51 -30.70 -9.98
C GLN A 80 3.61 -31.30 -9.09
N ILE A 81 4.80 -31.53 -9.64
CA ILE A 81 5.96 -32.03 -8.90
C ILE A 81 6.47 -30.99 -7.90
N LEU A 82 6.66 -29.74 -8.31
CA LEU A 82 7.11 -28.66 -7.43
C LEU A 82 6.13 -28.47 -6.26
N ARG A 83 4.84 -28.50 -6.58
CA ARG A 83 3.77 -28.49 -5.60
C ARG A 83 3.90 -29.62 -4.59
N ASP A 84 4.01 -30.86 -5.05
CA ASP A 84 4.02 -32.05 -4.20
C ASP A 84 5.28 -32.12 -3.32
N ILE A 85 6.42 -31.60 -3.80
CA ILE A 85 7.67 -31.45 -3.04
C ILE A 85 7.49 -30.42 -1.92
N VAL A 86 7.04 -29.21 -2.25
CA VAL A 86 6.85 -28.11 -1.28
C VAL A 86 5.80 -28.48 -0.23
N ALA A 87 4.81 -29.29 -0.59
CA ALA A 87 3.80 -29.79 0.33
C ALA A 87 4.31 -30.84 1.34
N GLN A 88 5.52 -31.40 1.16
CA GLN A 88 6.04 -32.40 2.10
C GLN A 88 6.32 -31.78 3.47
N PRO A 89 5.86 -32.39 4.59
CA PRO A 89 6.09 -31.86 5.94
C PRO A 89 7.56 -31.66 6.31
N ASN A 90 8.46 -32.43 5.69
CA ASN A 90 9.89 -32.37 5.93
C ASN A 90 10.63 -31.44 4.98
N PHE A 91 9.98 -30.90 3.93
CA PHE A 91 10.66 -30.07 2.93
C PHE A 91 11.39 -28.88 3.58
N LEU A 92 10.71 -28.14 4.45
CA LEU A 92 11.29 -27.01 5.18
C LEU A 92 12.27 -27.40 6.30
N ARG A 93 12.39 -28.70 6.59
CA ARG A 93 13.39 -29.25 7.52
C ARG A 93 14.58 -29.86 6.79
N SER A 94 14.51 -29.97 5.47
CA SER A 94 15.61 -30.43 4.63
C SER A 94 16.69 -29.36 4.52
N SER A 95 17.86 -29.73 4.01
CA SER A 95 18.97 -28.79 3.84
C SER A 95 18.65 -27.68 2.84
N ASP A 96 19.40 -26.58 2.95
CA ASP A 96 19.41 -25.47 2.00
C ASP A 96 19.66 -25.94 0.55
N ASP A 97 20.45 -27.01 0.38
CA ASP A 97 20.77 -27.63 -0.91
C ASP A 97 19.55 -28.27 -1.61
N LEU A 98 18.46 -28.54 -0.89
CA LEU A 98 17.18 -28.96 -1.46
C LEU A 98 16.19 -27.80 -1.54
N THR A 99 16.00 -27.08 -0.43
CA THR A 99 14.93 -26.07 -0.33
C THR A 99 15.17 -24.90 -1.27
N GLY A 100 16.40 -24.37 -1.30
CA GLY A 100 16.79 -23.27 -2.18
C GLY A 100 16.56 -23.61 -3.66
N PRO A 101 17.14 -24.70 -4.18
CA PRO A 101 16.97 -25.08 -5.58
C PRO A 101 15.53 -25.32 -6.03
N VAL A 102 14.73 -26.02 -5.22
CA VAL A 102 13.31 -26.27 -5.56
C VAL A 102 12.53 -24.97 -5.65
N LEU A 103 12.71 -24.07 -4.68
CA LEU A 103 11.99 -22.80 -4.65
C LEU A 103 12.47 -21.84 -5.74
N ALA A 104 13.75 -21.89 -6.11
CA ALA A 104 14.28 -21.15 -7.26
C ALA A 104 13.63 -21.59 -8.57
N VAL A 105 13.56 -22.91 -8.84
CA VAL A 105 12.87 -23.46 -10.01
C VAL A 105 11.40 -23.07 -10.01
N PHE A 106 10.73 -23.19 -8.86
CA PHE A 106 9.32 -22.86 -8.72
C PHE A 106 9.05 -21.38 -9.04
N THR A 107 9.85 -20.47 -8.50
CA THR A 107 9.70 -19.02 -8.71
C THR A 107 10.01 -18.63 -10.14
N ALA A 108 11.10 -19.15 -10.70
CA ALA A 108 11.48 -18.87 -12.08
C ALA A 108 10.39 -19.35 -13.06
N PHE A 109 9.84 -20.54 -12.83
CA PHE A 109 8.79 -21.10 -13.67
C PHE A 109 7.51 -20.25 -13.61
N LEU A 110 7.01 -19.93 -12.40
CA LEU A 110 5.84 -19.06 -12.25
C LEU A 110 6.07 -17.68 -12.87
N THR A 111 7.28 -17.14 -12.76
CA THR A 111 7.63 -15.85 -13.35
C THR A 111 7.55 -15.92 -14.88
N CYS A 112 8.00 -17.02 -15.49
CA CYS A 112 7.87 -17.22 -16.92
C CYS A 112 6.40 -17.33 -17.34
N ILE A 113 5.58 -18.07 -16.59
CA ILE A 113 4.12 -18.13 -16.81
C ILE A 113 3.53 -16.73 -16.78
N TYR A 114 3.80 -15.93 -15.74
CA TYR A 114 3.29 -14.57 -15.63
C TYR A 114 3.73 -13.66 -16.79
N LYS A 115 4.96 -13.82 -17.29
CA LYS A 115 5.47 -13.03 -18.41
C LYS A 115 4.90 -13.44 -19.76
N ALA A 116 4.39 -14.67 -19.88
CA ALA A 116 3.76 -15.15 -21.10
C ALA A 116 2.47 -14.40 -21.44
N ASP A 117 1.81 -13.79 -20.43
CA ASP A 117 0.56 -13.05 -20.59
C ASP A 117 -0.55 -13.87 -21.27
N ASP A 118 -0.59 -15.19 -20.96
CA ASP A 118 -1.54 -16.14 -21.54
C ASP A 118 -2.54 -16.66 -20.51
N VAL A 119 -3.82 -16.38 -20.75
CA VAL A 119 -4.92 -16.70 -19.83
C VAL A 119 -5.15 -18.22 -19.69
N ALA A 120 -4.88 -19.01 -20.74
CA ALA A 120 -5.07 -20.46 -20.68
C ALA A 120 -3.98 -21.12 -19.80
N LEU A 121 -2.72 -20.68 -19.95
CA LEU A 121 -1.63 -21.07 -19.05
C LEU A 121 -1.95 -20.70 -17.59
N TYR A 122 -2.51 -19.51 -17.38
CA TYR A 122 -2.91 -19.04 -16.06
C TYR A 122 -3.91 -19.98 -15.39
N HIS A 123 -4.98 -20.35 -16.10
CA HIS A 123 -5.98 -21.29 -15.59
C HIS A 123 -5.37 -22.64 -15.21
N ARG A 124 -4.53 -23.22 -16.08
CA ARG A 124 -3.91 -24.53 -15.84
C ARG A 124 -3.02 -24.51 -14.60
N VAL A 125 -2.21 -23.48 -14.43
CA VAL A 125 -1.34 -23.33 -13.26
C VAL A 125 -2.17 -23.08 -11.99
N ALA A 126 -3.20 -22.23 -12.06
CA ALA A 126 -4.09 -21.96 -10.94
C ALA A 126 -4.78 -23.24 -10.45
N GLU A 127 -5.30 -24.09 -11.36
CA GLU A 127 -5.95 -25.35 -11.00
C GLU A 127 -5.04 -26.28 -10.19
N VAL A 128 -3.75 -26.34 -10.54
CA VAL A 128 -2.76 -27.15 -9.79
C VAL A 128 -2.40 -26.52 -8.45
N LEU A 129 -2.24 -25.19 -8.40
CA LEU A 129 -1.90 -24.45 -7.18
C LEU A 129 -3.04 -24.36 -6.16
N ASP A 130 -4.29 -24.39 -6.62
CA ASP A 130 -5.48 -24.39 -5.78
C ASP A 130 -5.63 -25.69 -4.98
N GLN A 131 -4.99 -26.77 -5.42
CA GLN A 131 -4.99 -28.09 -4.77
C GLN A 131 -4.00 -28.16 -3.58
N GLN A 132 -4.21 -27.33 -2.55
CA GLN A 132 -3.69 -27.43 -1.17
C GLN A 132 -2.15 -27.43 -0.84
N PRO A 133 -1.18 -27.01 -1.67
CA PRO A 133 0.25 -27.04 -1.27
C PRO A 133 0.66 -25.92 -0.30
N LEU A 134 0.18 -24.69 -0.52
CA LEU A 134 0.57 -23.52 0.27
C LEU A 134 -0.06 -23.55 1.67
N LEU A 135 -1.05 -24.42 1.88
CA LEU A 135 -1.64 -24.63 3.20
C LEU A 135 -0.61 -25.20 4.17
N ASN A 136 0.16 -26.21 3.73
CA ASN A 136 1.19 -26.84 4.55
C ASN A 136 2.31 -25.86 4.89
N LEU A 137 2.65 -24.91 4.00
CA LEU A 137 3.61 -23.85 4.31
C LEU A 137 3.15 -22.97 5.47
N TRP A 138 1.86 -22.63 5.54
CA TRP A 138 1.32 -21.85 6.66
C TRP A 138 1.33 -22.64 7.97
N ASP A 139 1.02 -23.93 7.89
CA ASP A 139 0.93 -24.81 9.06
C ASP A 139 2.33 -25.21 9.58
N THR A 140 3.36 -25.11 8.73
CA THR A 140 4.77 -25.32 9.06
C THR A 140 5.48 -24.05 9.51
N ARG A 141 4.82 -22.89 9.53
CA ARG A 141 5.44 -21.60 9.91
C ARG A 141 6.10 -21.64 11.29
N GLN A 142 5.48 -22.32 12.26
CA GLN A 142 6.04 -22.47 13.61
C GLN A 142 7.39 -23.21 13.60
N LEU A 143 7.59 -24.15 12.66
CA LEU A 143 8.88 -24.81 12.48
C LEU A 143 9.93 -23.84 11.92
N LEU A 144 9.52 -22.95 11.02
CA LEU A 144 10.39 -21.90 10.46
C LEU A 144 10.83 -20.92 11.55
N LEU A 145 9.93 -20.53 12.46
CA LEU A 145 10.28 -19.65 13.61
C LEU A 145 11.31 -20.27 14.54
N THR A 146 11.28 -21.59 14.69
CA THR A 146 12.21 -22.34 15.52
C THR A 146 13.51 -22.72 14.81
N HIS A 147 13.62 -22.47 13.50
CA HIS A 147 14.82 -22.81 12.74
C HIS A 147 15.96 -21.86 13.14
N GLU A 148 17.11 -22.42 13.51
CA GLU A 148 18.26 -21.65 13.98
C GLU A 148 18.85 -20.76 12.87
N GLU A 149 18.69 -21.18 11.61
CA GLU A 149 19.19 -20.46 10.44
C GLU A 149 18.09 -19.57 9.83
N ARG A 150 17.96 -18.35 10.36
CA ARG A 150 17.05 -17.32 9.81
C ARG A 150 17.40 -16.88 8.38
N ALA A 151 18.62 -17.17 7.89
CA ALA A 151 19.01 -16.89 6.51
C ALA A 151 18.27 -17.80 5.50
N THR A 152 18.05 -19.06 5.86
CA THR A 152 17.27 -20.03 5.08
C THR A 152 15.81 -19.59 4.93
N ILE A 153 15.23 -19.03 6.00
CA ILE A 153 13.88 -18.44 6.00
C ILE A 153 13.75 -17.40 4.87
N HIS A 154 14.74 -16.53 4.71
CA HIS A 154 14.72 -15.49 3.68
C HIS A 154 14.78 -16.06 2.26
N GLN A 155 15.67 -17.02 2.02
CA GLN A 155 15.80 -17.69 0.72
C GLN A 155 14.55 -18.49 0.35
N VAL A 156 13.80 -18.97 1.34
CA VAL A 156 12.57 -19.73 1.16
C VAL A 156 11.37 -18.83 0.90
N PHE A 157 11.23 -17.75 1.65
CA PHE A 157 10.02 -16.93 1.62
C PHE A 157 9.92 -15.97 0.44
N THR A 158 11.03 -15.41 -0.04
CA THR A 158 11.04 -14.55 -1.22
C THR A 158 10.42 -15.28 -2.45
N PRO A 159 10.86 -16.51 -2.77
CA PRO A 159 10.19 -17.38 -3.73
C PRO A 159 8.71 -17.61 -3.51
N ILE A 160 8.31 -17.93 -2.27
CA ILE A 160 6.90 -18.19 -1.91
C ILE A 160 6.04 -16.94 -2.13
N MET A 161 6.55 -15.77 -1.76
CA MET A 161 5.88 -14.49 -1.99
C MET A 161 5.80 -14.15 -3.48
N GLY A 162 6.86 -14.41 -4.24
CA GLY A 162 6.84 -14.30 -5.68
C GLY A 162 5.76 -15.20 -6.30
N ALA A 163 5.69 -16.45 -5.86
CA ALA A 163 4.70 -17.42 -6.29
C ALA A 163 3.26 -16.98 -5.96
N LEU A 164 3.04 -16.49 -4.74
CA LEU A 164 1.75 -15.96 -4.29
C LEU A 164 1.33 -14.71 -5.05
N ALA A 165 2.27 -13.78 -5.26
CA ALA A 165 2.05 -12.57 -6.04
C ALA A 165 1.65 -12.93 -7.48
N ILE A 166 2.38 -13.86 -8.09
CA ILE A 166 2.11 -14.34 -9.45
C ILE A 166 0.75 -15.03 -9.51
N ARG A 167 0.43 -15.94 -8.57
CA ARG A 167 -0.89 -16.57 -8.48
C ARG A 167 -2.01 -15.55 -8.38
N GLY A 168 -1.83 -14.49 -7.58
CA GLY A 168 -2.75 -13.37 -7.51
C GLY A 168 -2.98 -12.76 -8.89
N ARG A 169 -1.91 -12.37 -9.60
CA ARG A 169 -2.00 -11.78 -10.96
C ARG A 169 -2.69 -12.69 -11.96
N ILE A 170 -2.32 -13.97 -11.95
CA ILE A 170 -2.90 -15.05 -12.76
C ILE A 170 -4.41 -15.12 -12.54
N SER A 171 -4.84 -15.15 -11.28
CA SER A 171 -6.27 -15.22 -10.91
C SER A 171 -7.05 -14.00 -11.39
N ASN A 172 -6.43 -12.82 -11.37
CA ASN A 172 -7.05 -11.57 -11.84
C ASN A 172 -7.18 -11.51 -13.36
N ALA A 173 -6.17 -11.97 -14.11
CA ALA A 173 -6.21 -11.98 -15.57
C ALA A 173 -7.28 -12.96 -16.11
N VAL A 174 -7.56 -14.00 -15.33
CA VAL A 174 -8.54 -15.05 -15.62
C VAL A 174 -9.99 -14.59 -15.34
N ASN A 175 -10.24 -13.91 -14.21
CA ASN A 175 -11.59 -13.55 -13.79
C ASN A 175 -11.83 -12.04 -13.83
N ILE A 176 -12.42 -11.55 -14.93
CA ILE A 176 -12.85 -10.15 -15.09
C ILE A 176 -14.16 -9.84 -14.31
N SER A 177 -14.78 -10.84 -13.65
CA SER A 177 -16.01 -10.61 -12.87
C SER A 177 -15.74 -9.95 -11.52
N SER A 178 -16.51 -8.89 -11.23
CA SER A 178 -16.39 -7.90 -10.16
C SER A 178 -16.45 -8.38 -8.71
N ASP A 179 -16.49 -9.68 -8.43
CA ASP A 179 -16.62 -10.20 -7.07
C ASP A 179 -15.23 -10.51 -6.49
N LEU A 180 -14.72 -9.55 -5.71
CA LEU A 180 -13.38 -9.41 -5.13
C LEU A 180 -12.97 -10.46 -4.08
N GLU A 181 -13.39 -11.73 -4.18
CA GLU A 181 -12.93 -12.80 -3.26
C GLU A 181 -11.60 -13.47 -3.69
N TYR A 182 -10.73 -12.78 -4.43
CA TYR A 182 -9.60 -13.44 -5.11
C TYR A 182 -8.36 -13.65 -4.25
N VAL A 183 -8.11 -12.83 -3.23
CA VAL A 183 -7.03 -13.08 -2.27
C VAL A 183 -7.64 -13.66 -1.01
N SER A 184 -7.36 -14.94 -0.78
CA SER A 184 -7.84 -15.60 0.42
C SER A 184 -7.26 -14.91 1.67
N LYS A 185 -8.03 -14.84 2.76
CA LYS A 185 -7.53 -14.39 4.07
C LYS A 185 -6.20 -15.07 4.45
N ARG A 186 -5.98 -16.30 3.99
CA ARG A 186 -4.77 -17.09 4.22
C ARG A 186 -3.54 -16.57 3.47
N GLU A 187 -3.70 -16.03 2.27
CA GLU A 187 -2.59 -15.43 1.52
C GLU A 187 -2.18 -14.08 2.10
N ILE A 188 -3.16 -13.29 2.56
CA ILE A 188 -2.91 -12.07 3.34
C ILE A 188 -2.11 -12.43 4.59
N ARG A 189 -2.54 -13.47 5.33
CA ARG A 189 -1.82 -13.97 6.50
C ARG A 189 -0.38 -14.37 6.18
N MET A 190 -0.16 -15.08 5.07
CA MET A 190 1.18 -15.45 4.62
C MET A 190 2.03 -14.21 4.32
N ALA A 191 1.49 -13.24 3.57
CA ALA A 191 2.19 -12.00 3.26
C ALA A 191 2.62 -11.24 4.52
N PHE A 192 1.74 -11.16 5.53
CA PHE A 192 2.07 -10.57 6.83
C PHE A 192 3.11 -11.36 7.61
N PHE A 193 3.01 -12.69 7.60
CA PHE A 193 4.00 -13.53 8.26
C PHE A 193 5.38 -13.34 7.63
N VAL A 194 5.47 -13.40 6.30
CA VAL A 194 6.72 -13.15 5.57
C VAL A 194 7.25 -11.77 5.92
N TRP A 195 6.40 -10.76 5.83
CA TRP A 195 6.79 -9.41 6.18
C TRP A 195 7.38 -9.29 7.58
N PHE A 196 6.75 -9.92 8.56
CA PHE A 196 7.19 -9.83 9.93
C PHE A 196 8.57 -10.50 10.12
N HIS A 197 8.82 -11.59 9.40
CA HIS A 197 10.00 -12.45 9.62
C HIS A 197 11.19 -12.18 8.70
N LEU A 198 11.02 -11.49 7.56
CA LEU A 198 12.12 -11.08 6.68
C LEU A 198 12.92 -9.85 7.19
N ALA A 199 12.72 -9.47 8.45
CA ALA A 199 13.08 -8.17 9.04
C ALA A 199 14.56 -7.76 9.02
N TYR A 200 15.49 -8.64 8.67
CA TYR A 200 16.92 -8.28 8.62
C TYR A 200 17.33 -7.60 7.31
N ASP A 201 16.53 -7.76 6.24
CA ASP A 201 16.69 -7.04 4.98
C ASP A 201 15.38 -6.30 4.65
N LEU A 202 15.19 -5.15 5.31
CA LEU A 202 14.04 -4.27 5.07
C LEU A 202 13.97 -3.81 3.61
N ASP A 203 15.12 -3.69 2.92
CA ASP A 203 15.16 -3.32 1.51
C ASP A 203 14.49 -4.40 0.65
N GLU A 204 14.83 -5.67 0.87
CA GLU A 204 14.27 -6.76 0.09
C GLU A 204 12.84 -7.12 0.50
N ALA A 205 12.55 -7.19 1.81
CA ALA A 205 11.21 -7.50 2.32
C ALA A 205 10.16 -6.49 1.84
N GLY A 206 10.46 -5.19 1.97
CA GLY A 206 9.57 -4.11 1.54
C GLY A 206 9.30 -4.16 0.04
N VAL A 207 10.31 -4.48 -0.78
CA VAL A 207 10.16 -4.63 -2.24
C VAL A 207 9.31 -5.85 -2.59
N GLN A 208 9.50 -6.99 -1.93
CA GLN A 208 8.71 -8.20 -2.19
C GLN A 208 7.24 -8.01 -1.83
N ILE A 209 6.96 -7.35 -0.70
CA ILE A 209 5.58 -7.08 -0.28
C ILE A 209 4.95 -6.01 -1.15
N ALA A 210 5.66 -4.93 -1.47
CA ALA A 210 5.17 -3.94 -2.43
C ALA A 210 4.90 -4.61 -3.80
N GLY A 211 5.74 -5.57 -4.21
CA GLY A 211 5.55 -6.41 -5.38
C GLY A 211 4.29 -7.27 -5.31
N PHE A 212 4.04 -7.92 -4.16
CA PHE A 212 2.83 -8.69 -3.88
C PHE A 212 1.57 -7.81 -3.85
N LEU A 213 1.62 -6.67 -3.17
CA LEU A 213 0.50 -5.73 -3.14
C LEU A 213 0.22 -5.13 -4.51
N LYS A 214 1.26 -4.87 -5.33
CA LYS A 214 1.08 -4.46 -6.74
C LYS A 214 0.49 -5.57 -7.60
N ALA A 215 0.75 -6.83 -7.22
CA ALA A 215 0.31 -8.01 -7.94
C ALA A 215 -1.18 -8.32 -7.75
N VAL A 216 -1.72 -7.89 -6.62
CA VAL A 216 -3.14 -7.86 -6.38
C VAL A 216 -3.66 -6.53 -6.96
N PRO A 217 -4.75 -6.51 -7.75
CA PRO A 217 -5.26 -5.30 -8.34
C PRO A 217 -6.10 -4.62 -7.26
N TRP A 218 -5.43 -4.06 -6.27
CA TRP A 218 -6.03 -2.96 -5.52
C TRP A 218 -6.04 -1.79 -6.50
N LEU A 219 -7.01 -1.75 -7.42
CA LEU A 219 -7.41 -0.46 -7.98
C LEU A 219 -7.65 0.47 -6.77
N ASN A 220 -7.29 1.74 -6.87
CA ASN A 220 -7.37 2.71 -5.77
C ASN A 220 -8.73 2.71 -5.01
N ASP A 221 -9.78 2.12 -5.58
CA ASP A 221 -11.09 1.89 -4.97
C ASP A 221 -11.20 0.72 -3.97
N ASP A 222 -10.26 -0.24 -3.99
CA ASP A 222 -10.38 -1.50 -3.23
C ASP A 222 -9.43 -1.66 -2.04
N LEU A 223 -8.68 -0.60 -1.70
CA LEU A 223 -8.03 -0.49 -0.39
C LEU A 223 -9.03 -0.66 0.75
N ASN A 224 -10.31 -0.31 0.53
CA ASN A 224 -11.40 -0.58 1.46
C ASN A 224 -11.69 -2.08 1.63
N ALA A 225 -11.54 -2.93 0.60
CA ALA A 225 -11.68 -4.38 0.79
C ALA A 225 -10.46 -5.00 1.44
N LEU A 226 -9.24 -4.54 1.12
CA LEU A 226 -8.04 -4.94 1.87
C LEU A 226 -8.21 -4.57 3.35
N ARG A 227 -8.62 -3.32 3.62
CA ARG A 227 -8.96 -2.84 4.96
C ARG A 227 -10.04 -3.70 5.58
N LYS A 228 -11.14 -3.99 4.88
CA LYS A 228 -12.21 -4.87 5.38
C LYS A 228 -11.68 -6.27 5.66
N HIS A 229 -10.80 -6.83 4.83
CA HIS A 229 -10.21 -8.15 5.04
C HIS A 229 -9.30 -8.17 6.25
N VAL A 230 -8.41 -7.19 6.41
CA VAL A 230 -7.51 -7.07 7.56
C VAL A 230 -8.28 -6.75 8.84
N SER A 231 -9.17 -5.76 8.81
CA SER A 231 -9.96 -5.31 9.97
C SER A 231 -11.05 -6.28 10.41
N SER A 232 -11.62 -7.07 9.49
CA SER A 232 -12.62 -8.09 9.84
C SER A 232 -12.00 -9.45 10.15
N ASP A 233 -10.71 -9.66 9.87
CA ASP A 233 -10.01 -10.90 10.20
C ASP A 233 -9.30 -10.77 11.55
N HIS A 234 -10.10 -10.61 12.62
CA HIS A 234 -9.62 -10.62 13.99
C HIS A 234 -8.72 -11.83 14.28
N VAL A 235 -8.96 -12.98 13.63
CA VAL A 235 -8.13 -14.19 13.78
C VAL A 235 -6.69 -13.98 13.27
N LEU A 236 -6.47 -13.22 12.20
CA LEU A 236 -5.11 -12.87 11.76
C LEU A 236 -4.44 -11.96 12.79
N LEU A 237 -5.14 -10.92 13.23
CA LEU A 237 -4.58 -9.95 14.17
C LEU A 237 -4.29 -10.60 15.53
N ASP A 238 -5.22 -11.38 16.06
CA ASP A 238 -5.07 -12.15 17.30
C ASP A 238 -3.91 -13.14 17.16
N SER A 239 -3.79 -13.84 16.02
CA SER A 239 -2.64 -14.73 15.78
C SER A 239 -1.30 -13.98 15.74
N LEU A 240 -1.24 -12.80 15.13
CA LEU A 240 -0.01 -11.99 15.12
C LEU A 240 0.31 -11.46 16.53
N ILE A 241 -0.70 -11.02 17.28
CA ILE A 241 -0.54 -10.51 18.65
C ILE A 241 -0.13 -11.64 19.59
N ASP A 242 -0.73 -12.81 19.50
CA ASP A 242 -0.38 -13.98 20.30
C ASP A 242 1.06 -14.44 20.00
N GLU A 243 1.48 -14.37 18.74
CA GLU A 243 2.79 -14.87 18.29
C GLU A 243 3.93 -13.88 18.55
N HIS A 244 3.68 -12.57 18.44
CA HIS A 244 4.74 -11.55 18.49
C HIS A 244 4.58 -10.52 19.62
N GLY A 245 3.44 -10.54 20.30
CA GLY A 245 3.04 -9.46 21.20
C GLY A 245 2.70 -8.18 20.43
N GLU A 246 1.88 -7.33 21.05
CA GLU A 246 1.52 -6.03 20.47
C GLU A 246 2.76 -5.15 20.25
N ASP A 247 3.70 -5.13 21.22
CA ASP A 247 4.91 -4.32 21.13
C ASP A 247 5.81 -4.75 19.96
N GLY A 248 5.90 -6.05 19.67
CA GLY A 248 6.67 -6.56 18.52
C GLY A 248 6.06 -6.16 17.18
N ILE A 249 4.73 -6.19 17.06
CA ILE A 249 4.02 -5.68 15.87
C ILE A 249 4.32 -4.21 15.68
N ILE A 250 4.19 -3.44 16.75
CA ILE A 250 4.39 -2.01 16.68
C ILE A 250 5.85 -1.67 16.32
N GLU A 251 6.83 -2.27 16.96
CA GLU A 251 8.24 -2.07 16.63
C GLU A 251 8.50 -2.37 15.14
N ARG A 252 7.92 -3.45 14.62
CA ARG A 252 8.02 -3.82 13.20
C ARG A 252 7.41 -2.77 12.27
N VAL A 253 6.20 -2.32 12.57
CA VAL A 253 5.53 -1.26 11.79
C VAL A 253 6.42 -0.02 11.74
N LEU A 254 7.04 0.36 12.86
CA LEU A 254 7.87 1.55 12.96
C LEU A 254 9.20 1.39 12.22
N MET A 255 9.80 0.20 12.26
CA MET A 255 11.00 -0.10 11.46
C MET A 255 10.73 0.07 9.96
N GLU A 256 9.61 -0.44 9.46
CA GLU A 256 9.24 -0.28 8.05
C GLU A 256 8.96 1.16 7.67
N ILE A 257 8.22 1.85 8.52
CA ILE A 257 7.97 3.27 8.39
C ILE A 257 9.30 4.02 8.26
N LYS A 258 10.25 3.82 9.19
CA LYS A 258 11.59 4.44 9.15
C LYS A 258 12.37 4.04 7.90
N TRP A 259 12.25 2.80 7.44
CA TRP A 259 12.88 2.34 6.21
C TRP A 259 12.31 3.04 4.97
N MET A 260 10.99 3.11 4.85
CA MET A 260 10.30 3.80 3.75
C MET A 260 10.71 5.27 3.63
N LEU A 261 11.09 5.91 4.74
CA LEU A 261 11.63 7.27 4.75
C LEU A 261 13.07 7.38 4.30
N LYS A 262 13.91 6.39 4.64
CA LYS A 262 15.33 6.41 4.33
C LYS A 262 15.59 6.14 2.85
N SER A 263 14.83 5.24 2.22
CA SER A 263 14.96 5.06 0.76
C SER A 263 14.41 6.29 0.08
N SER A 264 15.24 7.01 -0.68
CA SER A 264 14.83 8.27 -1.33
C SER A 264 13.58 8.00 -2.16
N LEU A 265 12.45 8.60 -1.76
CA LEU A 265 11.20 8.55 -2.49
C LEU A 265 11.40 9.28 -3.82
N THR A 266 11.90 8.58 -4.84
CA THR A 266 11.68 9.05 -6.21
C THR A 266 10.17 9.02 -6.44
N ALA A 267 9.64 9.95 -7.24
CA ALA A 267 8.18 10.11 -7.40
C ALA A 267 7.45 8.85 -7.91
N ILE A 268 8.17 7.88 -8.48
CA ILE A 268 7.63 6.61 -8.98
C ILE A 268 7.61 5.55 -7.87
N ASP A 269 8.56 5.58 -6.93
CA ASP A 269 8.62 4.64 -5.80
C ASP A 269 7.66 5.03 -4.67
N SER A 270 7.34 6.33 -4.53
CA SER A 270 6.41 6.81 -3.49
C SER A 270 4.99 6.28 -3.68
N LEU A 271 4.46 6.29 -4.92
CA LEU A 271 3.13 5.76 -5.23
C LEU A 271 3.04 4.25 -4.96
N GLN A 272 4.14 3.51 -5.09
CA GLN A 272 4.18 2.06 -4.89
C GLN A 272 4.14 1.65 -3.41
N ARG A 273 4.52 2.54 -2.49
CA ARG A 273 4.65 2.25 -1.05
C ARG A 273 3.43 2.69 -0.22
N MET A 274 2.56 3.54 -0.78
CA MET A 274 1.40 4.10 -0.09
C MET A 274 0.35 3.08 0.37
N PRO A 275 -0.05 2.08 -0.44
CA PRO A 275 -0.98 1.03 0.01
C PRO A 275 -0.49 0.32 1.28
N TRP A 276 0.82 0.06 1.34
CA TRP A 276 1.43 -0.63 2.47
C TRP A 276 1.47 0.22 3.72
N LEU A 277 1.84 1.51 3.58
CA LEU A 277 1.79 2.46 4.69
C LEU A 277 0.37 2.56 5.28
N VAL A 278 -0.67 2.58 4.45
CA VAL A 278 -2.06 2.58 4.94
C VAL A 278 -2.34 1.32 5.74
N VAL A 279 -2.02 0.15 5.20
CA VAL A 279 -2.24 -1.14 5.86
C VAL A 279 -1.56 -1.15 7.24
N MET A 280 -0.34 -0.61 7.32
CA MET A 280 0.38 -0.45 8.58
C MET A 280 -0.31 0.47 9.58
N LEU A 281 -0.82 1.61 9.11
CA LEU A 281 -1.55 2.55 9.96
C LEU A 281 -2.89 1.97 10.44
N ASP A 282 -3.59 1.21 9.61
CA ASP A 282 -4.81 0.50 10.00
C ASP A 282 -4.53 -0.64 11.00
N LEU A 283 -3.39 -1.34 10.91
CA LEU A 283 -2.98 -2.31 11.93
C LEU A 283 -2.71 -1.64 13.27
N LEU A 284 -1.98 -0.52 13.26
CA LEU A 284 -1.77 0.30 14.46
C LEU A 284 -3.10 0.78 15.05
N ARG A 285 -4.05 1.17 14.19
CA ARG A 285 -5.42 1.53 14.60
C ARG A 285 -6.13 0.39 15.29
N LEU A 286 -6.13 -0.80 14.68
CA LEU A 286 -6.83 -1.97 15.22
C LEU A 286 -6.25 -2.37 16.58
N ILE A 287 -4.93 -2.35 16.72
CA ILE A 287 -4.25 -2.59 18.00
C ILE A 287 -4.65 -1.52 19.03
N TYR A 288 -4.71 -0.25 18.62
CA TYR A 288 -5.18 0.84 19.48
C TYR A 288 -6.64 0.69 19.92
N ASP A 289 -7.55 0.39 18.99
CA ASP A 289 -8.97 0.21 19.27
C ASP A 289 -9.20 -0.99 20.22
N ASN A 290 -8.42 -2.08 20.07
CA ASN A 290 -8.40 -3.21 21.01
C ASN A 290 -7.96 -2.80 22.43
N ARG A 291 -6.92 -1.98 22.57
CA ARG A 291 -6.43 -1.50 23.89
C ARG A 291 -7.46 -0.62 24.62
N LYS A 292 -8.26 0.15 23.88
CA LYS A 292 -9.29 1.05 24.43
C LYS A 292 -10.41 0.29 25.17
N GLY A 293 -10.56 -1.00 24.91
CA GLY A 293 -11.42 -1.92 25.66
C GLY A 293 -10.88 -2.45 27.00
N GLY A 294 -9.67 -2.07 27.44
CA GLY A 294 -9.02 -2.73 28.60
C GLY A 294 -8.10 -1.91 29.51
N ARG A 295 -7.33 -0.92 29.04
CA ARG A 295 -6.58 0.10 29.81
C ARG A 295 -5.64 0.84 28.84
N GLY A 296 -5.64 2.18 28.89
CA GLY A 296 -4.92 3.07 27.96
C GLY A 296 -3.39 2.94 27.95
N PHE A 297 -2.76 3.75 27.10
CA PHE A 297 -1.38 3.71 26.57
C PHE A 297 -0.21 3.85 27.58
N GLN A 298 -0.39 3.48 28.85
CA GLN A 298 0.62 3.69 29.90
C GLN A 298 1.95 2.93 29.71
N SER A 299 2.08 2.06 28.69
CA SER A 299 3.23 1.15 28.58
C SER A 299 4.20 1.38 27.41
N ASN A 300 3.96 2.26 26.43
CA ASN A 300 4.95 2.41 25.33
C ASN A 300 5.00 3.80 24.64
N PRO A 301 5.78 4.77 25.17
CA PRO A 301 6.03 6.09 24.56
C PRO A 301 6.80 6.03 23.23
N ASP A 302 7.47 4.92 22.93
CA ASP A 302 8.37 4.81 21.78
C ASP A 302 7.60 4.70 20.46
N VAL A 303 6.41 4.11 20.47
CA VAL A 303 5.53 4.00 19.30
C VAL A 303 5.18 5.36 18.72
N PHE A 304 4.81 6.23 19.63
CA PHE A 304 4.35 7.56 19.35
C PHE A 304 5.52 8.49 19.04
N THR A 305 6.62 8.38 19.81
CA THR A 305 7.89 9.06 19.51
C THR A 305 8.37 8.68 18.12
N ASN A 306 8.25 7.42 17.71
CA ASN A 306 8.63 6.95 16.38
C ASN A 306 7.68 7.42 15.26
N LEU A 307 6.37 7.60 15.52
CA LEU A 307 5.43 8.21 14.55
C LEU A 307 5.65 9.73 14.39
N LEU A 308 6.06 10.41 15.47
CA LEU A 308 6.46 11.81 15.44
C LEU A 308 7.85 12.02 14.84
N GLU A 309 8.80 11.13 15.13
CA GLU A 309 10.10 11.06 14.46
C GLU A 309 9.91 10.75 12.99
N LEU A 310 9.01 9.84 12.62
CA LEU A 310 8.58 9.60 11.24
C LEU A 310 8.12 10.90 10.60
N HIS A 311 7.19 11.61 11.23
CA HIS A 311 6.68 12.85 10.67
C HIS A 311 7.77 13.93 10.59
N HIS A 312 8.64 14.00 11.59
CA HIS A 312 9.76 14.93 11.64
C HIS A 312 10.85 14.61 10.60
N GLU A 313 11.14 13.33 10.35
CA GLU A 313 12.08 12.85 9.33
C GLU A 313 11.51 13.00 7.93
N ILE A 314 10.19 12.81 7.75
CA ILE A 314 9.45 13.24 6.54
C ILE A 314 9.66 14.74 6.36
N ASP A 315 9.38 15.55 7.38
CA ASP A 315 9.53 17.01 7.32
C ASP A 315 10.97 17.46 7.06
N GLN A 316 11.97 16.79 7.63
CA GLN A 316 13.39 17.08 7.40
C GLN A 316 13.83 16.66 5.99
N SER A 317 13.34 15.52 5.50
CA SER A 317 13.61 15.04 4.13
C SER A 317 12.91 15.93 3.09
N LEU A 318 11.69 16.39 3.41
CA LEU A 318 10.93 17.40 2.66
C LEU A 318 11.57 18.79 2.73
N ALA A 319 12.23 19.15 3.83
CA ALA A 319 12.94 20.43 4.00
C ALA A 319 14.29 20.47 3.27
N LYS A 320 14.88 19.31 2.95
CA LYS A 320 16.09 19.18 2.12
C LYS A 320 15.79 19.25 0.62
N LEU A 321 14.52 19.07 0.24
CA LEU A 321 14.04 19.29 -1.12
C LEU A 321 13.77 20.79 -1.29
N ASP A 322 14.42 21.43 -2.28
CA ASP A 322 14.21 22.84 -2.71
C ASP A 322 12.72 23.11 -3.01
N SER A 323 12.36 24.36 -3.33
CA SER A 323 11.09 24.98 -3.77
C SER A 323 10.04 24.15 -4.53
N THR A 324 10.35 22.90 -4.89
CA THR A 324 9.43 21.80 -5.16
C THR A 324 8.73 21.22 -3.93
N THR A 325 9.03 21.59 -2.67
CA THR A 325 8.33 21.08 -1.46
C THR A 325 6.80 21.25 -1.50
N PRO A 326 6.25 22.42 -1.87
CA PRO A 326 4.81 22.57 -2.04
C PRO A 326 4.31 21.69 -3.18
N ALA A 327 5.10 21.45 -4.22
CA ALA A 327 4.73 20.58 -5.33
C ALA A 327 4.77 19.10 -4.95
N ILE A 328 5.67 18.62 -4.09
CA ILE A 328 5.71 17.19 -3.71
C ILE A 328 4.63 16.87 -2.67
N VAL A 329 4.40 17.75 -1.68
CA VAL A 329 3.25 17.59 -0.76
C VAL A 329 1.96 17.72 -1.56
N ARG A 330 1.85 18.74 -2.42
CA ARG A 330 0.72 18.88 -3.33
C ARG A 330 0.61 17.66 -4.25
N ASP A 331 1.65 17.13 -4.87
CA ASP A 331 1.54 15.99 -5.80
C ASP A 331 1.29 14.68 -5.03
N CYS A 332 1.84 14.49 -3.83
CA CYS A 332 1.46 13.40 -2.94
C CYS A 332 -0.01 13.49 -2.52
N PHE A 333 -0.57 14.69 -2.30
CA PHE A 333 -1.98 14.90 -1.92
C PHE A 333 -2.95 15.12 -3.11
N GLU A 334 -2.47 15.52 -4.31
CA GLU A 334 -3.23 15.89 -5.52
C GLU A 334 -3.19 14.79 -6.59
N PHE A 335 -2.09 14.04 -6.76
CA PHE A 335 -1.97 13.10 -7.89
C PHE A 335 -2.56 11.71 -7.61
N ASP A 336 -2.77 11.31 -6.36
CA ASP A 336 -3.47 10.04 -6.07
C ASP A 336 -3.99 9.85 -4.62
N VAL A 337 -3.76 10.81 -3.72
CA VAL A 337 -4.26 10.74 -2.32
C VAL A 337 -5.55 11.56 -2.12
N GLY A 338 -6.26 11.83 -3.22
CA GLY A 338 -7.70 12.09 -3.17
C GLY A 338 -8.53 10.93 -2.59
N SER A 339 -7.89 9.81 -2.24
CA SER A 339 -8.49 8.73 -1.48
C SER A 339 -8.85 9.20 -0.06
N PRO A 340 -10.11 9.06 0.40
CA PRO A 340 -10.55 9.28 1.79
C PRO A 340 -9.66 8.63 2.87
N LEU A 341 -8.84 7.66 2.48
CA LEU A 341 -8.03 6.79 3.31
C LEU A 341 -6.84 7.46 4.01
N ALA A 342 -6.09 8.32 3.32
CA ALA A 342 -5.00 9.04 3.97
C ALA A 342 -5.52 10.05 5.00
N TRP A 343 -6.75 10.53 4.78
CA TRP A 343 -7.41 11.42 5.71
C TRP A 343 -7.87 10.68 6.97
N ASP A 344 -8.50 9.51 6.82
CA ASP A 344 -8.85 8.64 7.95
C ASP A 344 -7.63 8.33 8.82
N CYS A 345 -6.47 8.09 8.20
CA CYS A 345 -5.23 7.82 8.92
C CYS A 345 -4.69 9.07 9.65
N ALA A 346 -4.67 10.23 8.97
CA ALA A 346 -4.21 11.48 9.58
C ALA A 346 -5.09 11.90 10.77
N LEU A 347 -6.42 11.80 10.61
CA LEU A 347 -7.38 12.07 11.67
C LEU A 347 -7.24 11.12 12.85
N LEU A 348 -6.99 9.84 12.58
CA LEU A 348 -6.73 8.87 13.64
C LEU A 348 -5.49 9.26 14.45
N VAL A 349 -4.37 9.51 13.77
CA VAL A 349 -3.11 9.90 14.44
C VAL A 349 -3.34 11.14 15.30
N LEU A 350 -4.01 12.15 14.75
CA LEU A 350 -4.34 13.37 15.47
C LEU A 350 -5.24 13.13 16.69
N ARG A 351 -6.26 12.28 16.55
CA ARG A 351 -7.14 11.92 17.66
C ARG A 351 -6.38 11.20 18.76
N VAL A 352 -5.45 10.32 18.41
CA VAL A 352 -4.58 9.64 19.38
C VAL A 352 -3.69 10.67 20.09
N VAL A 353 -3.07 11.59 19.35
CA VAL A 353 -2.23 12.65 19.94
C VAL A 353 -3.04 13.50 20.92
N ASP A 354 -4.25 13.87 20.54
CA ASP A 354 -5.14 14.66 21.39
C ASP A 354 -5.58 13.89 22.62
N ASP A 355 -6.09 12.66 22.47
CA ASP A 355 -6.58 11.86 23.59
C ASP A 355 -5.47 11.59 24.62
N GLU A 356 -4.22 11.39 24.19
CA GLU A 356 -3.10 11.04 25.08
C GLU A 356 -2.42 12.26 25.74
N TYR A 357 -2.37 13.39 25.03
CA TYR A 357 -1.59 14.54 25.47
C TYR A 357 -2.42 15.79 25.70
N GLN A 358 -3.74 15.66 25.70
CA GLN A 358 -4.60 16.71 26.22
C GLN A 358 -4.21 16.97 27.68
N ASP A 359 -3.69 18.16 27.91
CA ASP A 359 -3.43 18.62 29.26
C ASP A 359 -4.77 18.71 29.98
N ALA A 360 -4.92 17.87 31.02
CA ALA A 360 -6.13 17.73 31.81
C ALA A 360 -6.59 19.06 32.42
N GLU A 361 -5.69 20.03 32.57
CA GLU A 361 -6.02 21.35 33.12
C GLU A 361 -6.28 22.42 32.04
N SER A 362 -5.69 22.32 30.84
CA SER A 362 -5.69 23.44 29.88
C SER A 362 -6.67 23.35 28.71
N ASP A 363 -7.38 22.23 28.50
CA ASP A 363 -8.29 22.02 27.35
C ASP A 363 -7.62 22.30 25.98
N ILE A 364 -6.27 22.30 25.97
CA ILE A 364 -5.45 22.45 24.77
C ILE A 364 -5.33 21.05 24.15
N PRO A 365 -5.68 20.89 22.85
CA PRO A 365 -5.42 19.66 22.12
C PRO A 365 -3.97 19.22 22.26
N GLY A 366 -3.74 17.94 22.58
CA GLY A 366 -2.39 17.38 22.68
C GLY A 366 -1.57 17.61 21.41
N SER A 367 -2.22 17.68 20.26
CA SER A 367 -1.58 17.98 18.98
C SER A 367 -0.89 19.34 18.97
N PHE A 368 -1.45 20.37 19.63
CA PHE A 368 -0.85 21.70 19.73
C PHE A 368 0.36 21.75 20.66
N ILE A 369 0.48 20.79 21.57
CA ILE A 369 1.57 20.70 22.51
C ILE A 369 2.76 20.00 21.87
N ILE A 370 2.50 18.96 21.07
CA ILE A 370 3.52 18.01 20.66
C ILE A 370 3.93 18.12 19.20
N LEU A 371 2.98 18.41 18.31
CA LEU A 371 3.30 18.47 16.90
C LEU A 371 4.08 19.75 16.58
N PRO A 372 5.15 19.66 15.77
CA PRO A 372 5.78 20.85 15.22
C PRO A 372 4.73 21.73 14.52
N LEU A 373 4.85 23.05 14.68
CA LEU A 373 3.86 23.97 14.12
C LEU A 373 3.71 23.82 12.59
N ARG A 374 4.81 23.47 11.89
CA ARG A 374 4.82 23.21 10.44
C ARG A 374 3.96 22.01 10.05
N THR A 375 4.10 20.91 10.77
CA THR A 375 3.28 19.71 10.68
C THR A 375 1.80 20.06 10.82
N LEU A 376 1.43 20.75 11.91
CA LEU A 376 0.05 21.17 12.14
C LEU A 376 -0.47 22.04 10.99
N GLY A 377 0.30 23.02 10.53
CA GLY A 377 -0.10 23.88 9.41
C GLY A 377 -0.38 23.10 8.12
N ILE A 378 0.45 22.11 7.79
CA ILE A 378 0.28 21.25 6.62
C ILE A 378 -0.93 20.33 6.81
N MET A 379 -1.07 19.69 7.97
CA MET A 379 -2.17 18.78 8.27
C MET A 379 -3.53 19.47 8.19
N TYR A 380 -3.63 20.72 8.67
CA TYR A 380 -4.84 21.51 8.47
C TYR A 380 -5.10 21.77 7.00
N LEU A 381 -4.09 22.16 6.22
CA LEU A 381 -4.24 22.37 4.78
C LEU A 381 -4.69 21.10 4.06
N SER A 382 -4.14 19.95 4.45
CA SER A 382 -4.55 18.63 3.93
C SER A 382 -5.96 18.26 4.38
N ALA A 383 -6.38 18.62 5.60
CA ALA A 383 -7.78 18.52 6.05
C ALA A 383 -8.71 19.30 5.12
N MET A 384 -8.27 20.49 4.71
CA MET A 384 -9.00 21.31 3.75
C MET A 384 -9.11 20.63 2.41
N TYR A 385 -8.03 20.01 1.96
CA TYR A 385 -8.02 19.30 0.69
C TYR A 385 -8.86 18.03 0.75
N ALA A 386 -8.93 17.35 1.89
CA ALA A 386 -9.82 16.20 2.08
C ALA A 386 -11.30 16.59 1.96
N LEU A 387 -11.67 17.83 2.31
CA LEU A 387 -13.01 18.32 2.01
C LEU A 387 -13.30 18.36 0.51
N SER A 388 -12.29 18.46 -0.36
CA SER A 388 -12.41 18.47 -1.82
C SER A 388 -12.80 17.13 -2.43
N THR A 389 -12.69 16.04 -1.67
CA THR A 389 -13.09 14.69 -2.11
C THR A 389 -14.54 14.39 -1.67
N PRO A 390 -15.18 13.33 -2.21
CA PRO A 390 -16.50 12.90 -1.73
C PRO A 390 -16.39 12.41 -0.28
N ALA A 391 -16.87 13.24 0.67
CA ALA A 391 -16.87 12.89 2.09
C ALA A 391 -18.17 12.18 2.48
N THR A 392 -18.07 11.10 3.25
CA THR A 392 -19.23 10.44 3.86
C THR A 392 -19.76 11.27 5.03
N PRO A 393 -21.04 11.11 5.44
CA PRO A 393 -21.57 11.71 6.67
C PRO A 393 -20.66 11.51 7.89
N THR A 394 -20.16 10.28 8.08
CA THR A 394 -19.26 9.93 9.19
C THR A 394 -17.94 10.71 9.11
N THR A 395 -17.34 10.83 7.92
CA THR A 395 -16.12 11.61 7.72
C THR A 395 -16.32 13.08 8.07
N ILE A 396 -17.47 13.66 7.68
CA ILE A 396 -17.82 15.04 8.01
C ILE A 396 -17.97 15.24 9.52
N GLU A 397 -18.61 14.30 10.22
CA GLU A 397 -18.80 14.38 11.66
C GLU A 397 -17.48 14.29 12.43
N VAL A 398 -16.60 13.34 12.06
CA VAL A 398 -15.27 13.22 12.67
C VAL A 398 -14.42 14.46 12.40
N LEU A 399 -14.49 15.01 11.18
CA LEU A 399 -13.77 16.22 10.83
C LEU A 399 -14.27 17.45 11.60
N ALA A 400 -15.59 17.57 11.77
CA ALA A 400 -16.18 18.65 12.58
C ALA A 400 -15.72 18.56 14.04
N GLU A 401 -15.77 17.37 14.65
CA GLU A 401 -15.29 17.15 16.02
C GLU A 401 -13.80 17.52 16.14
N PHE A 402 -12.98 17.06 15.19
CA PHE A 402 -11.56 17.38 15.15
C PHE A 402 -11.34 18.89 15.07
N LEU A 403 -11.93 19.57 14.10
CA LEU A 403 -11.74 21.01 13.87
C LEU A 403 -12.25 21.88 15.04
N ASP A 404 -13.32 21.46 15.72
CA ASP A 404 -13.85 22.16 16.90
C ASP A 404 -12.85 22.15 18.07
N LYS A 405 -12.26 20.97 18.37
CA LYS A 405 -11.18 20.85 19.35
C LYS A 405 -9.98 21.72 18.99
N HIS A 406 -9.77 21.88 17.68
CA HIS A 406 -8.67 22.57 17.03
C HIS A 406 -9.01 24.01 16.61
N SER A 407 -9.96 24.63 17.30
CA SER A 407 -10.36 26.00 16.99
C SER A 407 -9.20 27.00 17.17
N ARG A 408 -9.27 28.09 16.41
CA ARG A 408 -8.35 29.23 16.54
C ARG A 408 -8.22 29.75 17.98
N ALA A 409 -9.30 29.68 18.75
CA ALA A 409 -9.32 30.15 20.14
C ALA A 409 -8.31 29.38 21.01
N ARG A 410 -8.10 28.09 20.70
CA ARG A 410 -7.18 27.18 21.40
C ARG A 410 -5.78 27.16 20.78
N ALA A 411 -5.63 27.64 19.55
CA ALA A 411 -4.36 27.62 18.82
C ALA A 411 -3.29 28.58 19.41
N PRO A 412 -2.04 28.11 19.60
CA PRO A 412 -0.92 28.96 20.00
C PRO A 412 -0.69 30.12 19.03
N SER A 413 -0.22 31.27 19.53
CA SER A 413 0.02 32.47 18.69
C SER A 413 0.96 32.21 17.51
N LYS A 414 2.01 31.40 17.72
CA LYS A 414 2.95 30.99 16.67
C LYS A 414 2.28 30.16 15.58
N LEU A 415 1.34 29.26 15.95
CA LEU A 415 0.58 28.48 14.97
C LEU A 415 -0.26 29.40 14.09
N ARG A 416 -0.91 30.40 14.69
CA ARG A 416 -1.71 31.39 13.95
C ARG A 416 -0.86 32.18 12.95
N SER A 417 0.33 32.61 13.35
CA SER A 417 1.27 33.31 12.46
C SER A 417 1.77 32.43 11.31
N LEU A 418 2.03 31.15 11.57
CA LEU A 418 2.43 30.21 10.54
C LEU A 418 1.26 29.88 9.60
N PHE A 419 0.07 29.65 10.15
CA PHE A 419 -1.13 29.41 9.38
C PHE A 419 -1.37 30.57 8.41
N LYS A 420 -1.22 31.81 8.87
CA LYS A 420 -1.26 33.01 8.01
C LYS A 420 -0.26 32.94 6.83
N LEU A 421 0.95 32.42 7.05
CA LEU A 421 1.97 32.30 6.01
C LEU A 421 1.58 31.25 4.94
N ILE A 422 0.98 30.13 5.35
CA ILE A 422 0.65 29.01 4.46
C ILE A 422 -0.72 29.22 3.77
N ALA A 423 -1.68 29.79 4.49
CA ALA A 423 -3.04 30.09 4.03
C ALA A 423 -3.08 31.12 2.89
N HIS A 424 -2.02 31.91 2.71
CA HIS A 424 -1.92 32.93 1.67
C HIS A 424 -1.74 32.36 0.24
N THR A 425 -1.68 31.03 0.12
CA THR A 425 -1.51 30.30 -1.14
C THR A 425 -2.84 30.17 -1.89
N ASP A 426 -2.76 29.92 -3.21
CA ASP A 426 -3.89 29.73 -4.13
C ASP A 426 -4.92 28.65 -3.73
N SER A 427 -4.66 27.91 -2.65
CA SER A 427 -5.49 26.85 -2.09
C SER A 427 -6.71 27.37 -1.31
N TRP A 428 -6.62 28.56 -0.72
CA TRP A 428 -7.70 29.10 0.13
C TRP A 428 -9.03 29.31 -0.60
N PRO A 429 -9.04 29.92 -1.81
CA PRO A 429 -10.27 30.11 -2.55
C PRO A 429 -10.90 28.77 -2.98
N GLU A 430 -10.08 27.75 -3.23
CA GLU A 430 -10.53 26.41 -3.61
C GLU A 430 -11.22 25.68 -2.45
N ALA A 431 -10.64 25.73 -1.25
CA ALA A 431 -11.26 25.22 -0.03
C ALA A 431 -12.62 25.88 0.24
N TRP A 432 -12.73 27.19 0.02
CA TRP A 432 -13.99 27.92 0.20
C TRP A 432 -15.08 27.47 -0.79
N LEU A 433 -14.73 27.30 -2.08
CA LEU A 433 -15.68 26.79 -3.09
C LEU A 433 -16.26 25.45 -2.67
N ARG A 434 -15.43 24.60 -2.06
CA ARG A 434 -15.85 23.27 -1.64
C ARG A 434 -16.73 23.29 -0.39
N LEU A 435 -16.40 24.12 0.60
CA LEU A 435 -17.26 24.29 1.78
C LEU A 435 -18.67 24.76 1.39
N ASP A 436 -18.78 25.68 0.43
CA ASP A 436 -20.07 26.13 -0.10
C ASP A 436 -20.82 24.99 -0.81
N GLN A 437 -20.12 24.12 -1.54
CA GLN A 437 -20.71 22.91 -2.13
C GLN A 437 -21.20 21.92 -1.06
N LEU A 438 -20.39 21.64 -0.03
CA LEU A 438 -20.75 20.74 1.07
C LEU A 438 -21.97 21.26 1.84
N GLN A 439 -22.03 22.57 2.13
CA GLN A 439 -23.21 23.18 2.75
C GLN A 439 -24.48 22.98 1.93
N ARG A 440 -24.39 23.05 0.59
CA ARG A 440 -25.54 22.80 -0.30
C ARG A 440 -25.90 21.31 -0.32
N GLN A 441 -24.90 20.45 -0.47
CA GLN A 441 -25.06 18.99 -0.56
C GLN A 441 -25.70 18.41 0.70
N PHE A 442 -25.27 18.85 1.87
CA PHE A 442 -25.75 18.34 3.16
C PHE A 442 -26.91 19.16 3.74
N ARG A 443 -27.45 20.16 3.02
CA ARG A 443 -28.57 20.96 3.50
C ARG A 443 -29.79 20.07 3.78
N GLY A 444 -30.28 20.11 5.01
CA GLY A 444 -31.44 19.32 5.45
C GLY A 444 -31.12 17.86 5.82
N THR A 445 -29.86 17.45 5.76
CA THR A 445 -29.40 16.14 6.26
C THR A 445 -29.04 16.22 7.75
N THR A 446 -28.85 15.07 8.40
CA THR A 446 -28.39 14.97 9.79
C THR A 446 -26.99 15.55 10.00
N SER A 447 -26.15 15.56 8.97
CA SER A 447 -24.77 16.10 9.03
C SER A 447 -24.70 17.61 8.74
N ALA A 448 -25.82 18.30 8.47
CA ALA A 448 -25.84 19.74 8.26
C ALA A 448 -25.21 20.55 9.41
N PRO A 449 -25.44 20.22 10.70
CA PRO A 449 -24.79 20.93 11.81
C PRO A 449 -23.26 20.74 11.84
N ALA A 450 -22.78 19.54 11.50
CA ALA A 450 -21.35 19.26 11.41
C ALA A 450 -20.69 20.06 10.29
N VAL A 451 -21.31 20.12 9.10
CA VAL A 451 -20.83 20.98 8.01
C VAL A 451 -20.81 22.46 8.41
N GLN A 452 -21.84 22.92 9.14
CA GLN A 452 -21.86 24.30 9.63
C GLN A 452 -20.73 24.58 10.62
N SER A 453 -20.47 23.66 11.56
CA SER A 453 -19.35 23.76 12.50
C SER A 453 -18.01 23.87 11.77
N ILE A 454 -17.77 23.06 10.73
CA ILE A 454 -16.56 23.15 9.89
C ILE A 454 -16.44 24.55 9.26
N VAL A 455 -17.53 25.10 8.73
CA VAL A 455 -17.55 26.43 8.12
C VAL A 455 -17.28 27.54 9.14
N ASP A 456 -17.80 27.41 10.35
CA ASP A 456 -17.58 28.38 11.42
C ASP A 456 -16.11 28.37 11.87
N VAL A 457 -15.53 27.20 12.13
CA VAL A 457 -14.11 27.04 12.45
C VAL A 457 -13.24 27.61 11.33
N TRP A 458 -13.58 27.31 10.07
CA TRP A 458 -12.86 27.81 8.91
C TRP A 458 -12.90 29.33 8.81
N THR A 459 -14.07 29.92 9.03
CA THR A 459 -14.26 31.38 9.03
C THR A 459 -13.41 32.04 10.12
N ASP A 460 -13.29 31.40 11.28
CA ASP A 460 -12.47 31.91 12.37
C ASP A 460 -10.96 31.85 12.08
N TRP A 461 -10.50 30.77 11.45
CA TRP A 461 -9.14 30.66 10.94
C TRP A 461 -8.86 31.66 9.80
N THR A 462 -9.83 31.91 8.92
CA THR A 462 -9.76 32.95 7.86
C THR A 462 -9.46 34.31 8.47
N LYS A 463 -10.26 34.70 9.47
CA LYS A 463 -10.07 35.96 10.22
C LYS A 463 -8.75 35.99 10.98
N ALA A 464 -8.18 34.84 11.33
CA ALA A 464 -6.91 34.77 12.06
C ALA A 464 -5.70 34.96 11.14
N ALA A 465 -5.85 34.52 9.90
CA ALA A 465 -4.88 34.70 8.83
C ALA A 465 -4.91 36.13 8.23
N ASP A 466 -5.78 37.01 8.74
CA ASP A 466 -6.08 38.32 8.13
C ASP A 466 -6.48 38.20 6.64
N ILE A 467 -7.14 37.09 6.29
CA ILE A 467 -7.73 36.91 4.98
C ILE A 467 -9.12 37.54 5.05
N ASP A 468 -9.43 38.49 4.16
CA ASP A 468 -10.78 39.00 4.03
C ASP A 468 -11.67 37.92 3.39
N PRO A 469 -12.68 37.37 4.08
CA PRO A 469 -13.54 36.34 3.52
C PRO A 469 -14.28 36.83 2.27
N VAL A 470 -14.55 38.13 2.15
CA VAL A 470 -15.20 38.72 0.97
C VAL A 470 -14.24 38.69 -0.23
N GLU A 471 -13.00 39.11 -0.02
CA GLU A 471 -11.96 39.07 -1.04
C GLU A 471 -11.62 37.63 -1.45
N ALA A 472 -11.48 36.72 -0.47
CA ALA A 472 -11.25 35.30 -0.72
C ALA A 472 -12.37 34.68 -1.56
N ARG A 473 -13.63 35.02 -1.28
CA ARG A 473 -14.77 34.58 -2.07
C ARG A 473 -14.76 35.18 -3.48
N ALA A 474 -14.42 36.45 -3.63
CA ALA A 474 -14.28 37.08 -4.95
C ALA A 474 -13.14 36.45 -5.78
N ASN A 475 -12.02 36.11 -5.14
CA ASN A 475 -10.90 35.39 -5.74
C ASN A 475 -11.32 33.96 -6.11
N ALA A 476 -12.08 33.28 -5.27
CA ALA A 476 -12.64 31.96 -5.52
C ALA A 476 -13.56 31.96 -6.74
N ASP A 477 -14.46 32.93 -6.84
CA ASP A 477 -15.34 33.11 -7.98
C ASP A 477 -14.54 33.43 -9.26
N THR A 478 -13.45 34.20 -9.15
CA THR A 478 -12.54 34.49 -10.26
C THR A 478 -11.79 33.24 -10.74
N VAL A 479 -11.32 32.40 -9.81
CA VAL A 479 -10.67 31.11 -10.10
C VAL A 479 -11.67 30.13 -10.72
N LYS A 480 -12.85 29.96 -10.12
CA LYS A 480 -13.96 29.16 -10.64
C LYS A 480 -14.36 29.62 -12.03
N ALA A 481 -14.38 30.93 -12.27
CA ALA A 481 -14.71 31.50 -13.57
C ALA A 481 -13.73 31.07 -14.67
N ARG A 482 -12.49 30.69 -14.33
CA ARG A 482 -11.40 30.38 -15.27
C ARG A 482 -11.06 28.89 -15.34
N ARG A 483 -11.69 28.03 -14.53
CA ARG A 483 -11.45 26.58 -14.50
C ARG A 483 -12.60 25.82 -15.18
N CYS A 484 -12.26 24.77 -15.92
CA CYS A 484 -13.25 23.87 -16.52
C CYS A 484 -13.93 23.05 -15.42
N SER A 485 -15.27 22.94 -15.45
CA SER A 485 -16.06 22.19 -14.49
C SER A 485 -15.97 20.68 -14.67
N TRP A 486 -15.68 20.20 -15.89
CA TRP A 486 -15.53 18.76 -16.14
C TRP A 486 -14.29 18.20 -15.44
N GLY A 487 -14.53 17.25 -14.52
CA GLY A 487 -13.50 16.63 -13.68
C GLY A 487 -12.47 15.78 -14.41
N TYR A 488 -12.71 15.44 -15.69
CA TYR A 488 -11.76 14.68 -16.53
C TYR A 488 -11.17 15.52 -17.67
N CYS A 489 -11.23 16.85 -17.55
CA CYS A 489 -10.70 17.75 -18.57
C CYS A 489 -9.17 17.61 -18.67
N PRO A 490 -8.58 17.45 -19.87
CA PRO A 490 -7.12 17.44 -20.05
C PRO A 490 -6.41 18.75 -19.63
N GLN A 491 -7.18 19.81 -19.37
CA GLN A 491 -6.70 21.10 -18.87
C GLN A 491 -7.12 21.33 -17.41
N GLN A 492 -7.57 20.30 -16.69
CA GLN A 492 -7.85 20.36 -15.26
C GLN A 492 -6.60 20.87 -14.51
N GLY A 493 -6.83 21.65 -13.45
CA GLY A 493 -5.77 22.34 -12.70
C GLY A 493 -5.22 23.60 -13.38
N LYS A 494 -5.39 23.79 -14.70
CA LYS A 494 -4.89 24.98 -15.41
C LYS A 494 -5.94 26.08 -15.50
N LEU A 495 -5.59 27.28 -15.02
CA LEU A 495 -6.44 28.46 -15.15
C LEU A 495 -6.42 29.00 -16.58
N ALA A 496 -7.58 29.09 -17.23
CA ALA A 496 -7.70 29.74 -18.53
C ALA A 496 -7.28 31.22 -18.44
N LYS A 497 -6.72 31.80 -19.51
CA LYS A 497 -6.31 33.23 -19.52
C LYS A 497 -7.47 34.21 -19.34
N ARG A 498 -8.69 33.78 -19.66
CA ARG A 498 -9.93 34.56 -19.55
C ARG A 498 -11.02 33.71 -18.89
N PRO A 499 -12.04 34.34 -18.26
CA PRO A 499 -13.21 33.63 -17.78
C PRO A 499 -13.83 32.76 -18.88
N LEU A 500 -14.07 31.50 -18.55
CA LEU A 500 -14.74 30.53 -19.40
C LEU A 500 -16.24 30.85 -19.47
N PRO A 501 -16.92 30.56 -20.59
CA PRO A 501 -18.34 30.81 -20.73
C PRO A 501 -19.14 29.96 -19.73
N ALA A 502 -20.12 30.59 -19.08
CA ALA A 502 -21.10 29.89 -18.25
C ALA A 502 -21.98 28.98 -19.12
N CYS A 503 -22.32 27.82 -18.56
CA CYS A 503 -23.26 26.87 -19.12
C CYS A 503 -24.61 27.55 -19.30
N ARG A 504 -25.17 27.52 -20.51
CA ARG A 504 -26.47 28.14 -20.79
C ARG A 504 -27.65 27.49 -20.04
N GLY A 505 -27.48 26.25 -19.57
CA GLY A 505 -28.50 25.52 -18.81
C GLY A 505 -28.51 25.95 -17.35
N CYS A 506 -27.45 25.65 -16.60
CA CYS A 506 -27.39 25.89 -15.16
C CYS A 506 -26.86 27.28 -14.77
N GLY A 507 -26.20 28.01 -15.67
CA GLY A 507 -25.57 29.31 -15.37
C GLY A 507 -24.32 29.23 -14.48
N GLU A 508 -24.06 28.10 -13.83
CA GLU A 508 -22.97 27.95 -12.86
C GLU A 508 -21.72 27.26 -13.43
N ALA A 509 -21.89 26.12 -14.10
CA ALA A 509 -20.77 25.34 -14.65
C ALA A 509 -20.11 26.08 -15.81
N ARG A 510 -18.80 25.92 -15.99
CA ARG A 510 -18.03 26.59 -17.04
C ARG A 510 -17.13 25.60 -17.74
N TYR A 511 -17.07 25.66 -19.06
CA TYR A 511 -16.33 24.66 -19.85
C TYR A 511 -15.33 25.32 -20.77
N CYS A 512 -14.14 24.73 -20.87
CA CYS A 512 -13.12 25.21 -21.80
C CYS A 512 -13.48 24.88 -23.26
N SER A 513 -14.38 23.91 -23.50
CA SER A 513 -14.87 23.53 -24.82
C SER A 513 -16.27 22.93 -24.76
N LYS A 514 -16.97 22.92 -25.91
CA LYS A 514 -18.24 22.20 -26.07
C LYS A 514 -18.09 20.68 -25.85
N ASN A 515 -16.90 20.12 -26.10
CA ASN A 515 -16.64 18.70 -25.89
C ASN A 515 -16.58 18.37 -24.41
N CYS A 516 -15.91 19.20 -23.60
CA CYS A 516 -15.90 19.06 -22.15
C CYS A 516 -17.33 19.18 -21.59
N GLN A 517 -18.10 20.16 -22.05
CA GLN A 517 -19.52 20.28 -21.67
C GLN A 517 -20.34 19.01 -21.99
N LYS A 518 -20.21 18.49 -23.22
CA LYS A 518 -20.92 17.26 -23.62
C LYS A 518 -20.46 16.02 -22.86
N SER A 519 -19.18 15.94 -22.53
CA SER A 519 -18.61 14.79 -21.81
C SER A 519 -19.04 14.83 -20.35
N ASP A 520 -18.99 15.99 -19.71
CA ASP A 520 -19.51 16.20 -18.36
C ASP A 520 -21.00 15.85 -18.26
N TRP A 521 -21.81 16.22 -19.26
CA TRP A 521 -23.23 15.81 -19.27
C TRP A 521 -23.50 14.35 -19.57
N LYS A 522 -22.56 13.65 -20.22
CA LYS A 522 -22.71 12.22 -20.52
C LYS A 522 -22.19 11.33 -19.41
N GLN A 523 -21.23 11.83 -18.63
CA GLN A 523 -20.51 11.11 -17.58
C GLN A 523 -20.91 11.55 -16.18
N GLY A 524 -21.46 12.75 -16.03
CA GLY A 524 -22.02 13.23 -14.77
C GLY A 524 -23.39 12.62 -14.54
N ASP A 525 -23.52 11.96 -13.39
CA ASP A 525 -24.77 11.41 -12.86
C ASP A 525 -25.92 12.44 -12.77
#